data_AF-A0A382YKQ3-F1
#
_entry.id   AF-A0A382YKQ3-F1
#
_cell.length_a   1.000
_cell.length_b   1.000
_cell.length_c   1.000
_cell.angle_alpha   90.00
_cell.angle_beta   90.00
_cell.angle_gamma   90.00
#
_symmetry.space_group_name_H-M   'P 1'
#
loop_
_entity.id
_entity.type
_entity.pdbx_description
1 polymer ?
#
loop_
_entity_poly.entity_id
_entity_poly.type
_entity_poly.pdbx_seq_one_letter_code
_entity_poly.pdbx_strand_id
1 'polypeptide(L)'
;MLATNSEWAAPVSLTDRRYFVLDVSEAKRNDFDFFRKLQHEQNNGGREALLQALMDFDLSDFEVRNIPETPARLEQKFLSMEPIEKWWTAVLSDENFLIGGKILESDEINRKAKSDLLDSFNEYTKEHKPTHRNWEARRFCCQFKKLVPFANEKRTGSGPREYQFPSTNECKLYFADKYSLSSDVFEIN
;
A
#
# COMPACT_ATOMS: atom_id res chain seq x y z
N MET A 1 -0.64 17.34 -14.90
CA MET A 1 0.11 16.09 -15.15
C MET A 1 1.52 16.28 -14.60
N LEU A 2 2.07 15.29 -13.92
CA LEU A 2 3.45 15.27 -13.44
C LEU A 2 4.17 14.14 -14.17
N ALA A 3 5.39 14.39 -14.65
CA ALA A 3 6.28 13.36 -15.19
C ALA A 3 7.59 13.43 -14.40
N THR A 4 8.11 12.28 -13.98
CA THR A 4 9.30 12.21 -13.12
C THR A 4 10.06 10.92 -13.40
N ASN A 5 11.38 10.96 -13.20
CA ASN A 5 12.26 9.79 -13.24
C ASN A 5 12.58 9.28 -11.82
N SER A 6 11.92 9.82 -10.79
CA SER A 6 12.10 9.38 -9.41
C SER A 6 11.29 8.11 -9.15
N GLU A 7 11.90 7.15 -8.46
CA GLU A 7 11.21 5.94 -7.97
C GLU A 7 10.01 6.29 -7.08
N TRP A 8 10.12 7.34 -6.25
CA TRP A 8 9.00 7.86 -5.47
C TRP A 8 8.43 9.12 -6.14
N ALA A 9 7.43 8.92 -6.99
CA ALA A 9 6.81 9.97 -7.78
C ALA A 9 5.79 10.80 -6.99
N ALA A 10 5.05 10.19 -6.07
CA ALA A 10 4.01 10.86 -5.31
C ALA A 10 3.69 10.14 -3.98
N PRO A 11 3.25 10.88 -2.94
CA PRO A 11 2.81 10.30 -1.67
C PRO A 11 1.41 9.66 -1.82
N VAL A 12 1.36 8.45 -2.35
CA VAL A 12 0.13 7.68 -2.54
C VAL A 12 -0.15 6.85 -1.28
N SER A 13 -1.04 7.31 -0.40
CA SER A 13 -1.46 6.49 0.75
C SER A 13 -2.26 5.26 0.31
N LEU A 14 -2.38 4.24 1.15
CA LEU A 14 -3.15 3.03 0.84
C LEU A 14 -4.63 3.30 0.50
N THR A 15 -5.20 4.38 1.03
CA THR A 15 -6.57 4.84 0.75
C THR A 15 -6.65 5.99 -0.25
N ASP A 16 -5.56 6.30 -0.96
CA ASP A 16 -5.54 7.43 -1.89
C ASP A 16 -6.41 7.15 -3.12
N ARG A 17 -7.18 8.18 -3.49
CA ARG A 17 -8.14 8.19 -4.60
C ARG A 17 -7.88 9.34 -5.58
N ARG A 18 -6.66 9.88 -5.62
CA ARG A 18 -6.29 11.08 -6.37
C ARG A 18 -5.23 10.80 -7.43
N TYR A 19 -4.30 9.90 -7.13
CA TYR A 19 -3.19 9.60 -8.03
C TYR A 19 -3.52 8.42 -8.95
N PHE A 20 -3.56 8.71 -10.25
CA PHE A 20 -3.37 7.74 -11.30
C PHE A 20 -1.90 7.74 -11.69
N VAL A 21 -1.24 6.59 -11.59
CA VAL A 21 0.20 6.44 -11.85
C VAL A 21 0.38 5.38 -12.93
N LEU A 22 1.24 5.66 -13.90
CA LEU A 22 1.55 4.74 -14.99
C LEU A 22 3.05 4.80 -15.29
N ASP A 23 3.62 3.65 -15.60
CA ASP A 23 4.93 3.56 -16.23
C ASP A 23 4.77 3.73 -17.73
N VAL A 24 5.61 4.59 -18.31
CA VAL A 24 5.64 4.81 -19.75
C VAL A 24 6.41 3.67 -20.40
N SER A 25 5.89 3.16 -21.51
CA SER A 25 6.55 2.08 -22.26
C SER A 25 7.93 2.50 -22.76
N GLU A 26 8.90 1.60 -22.55
CA GLU A 26 10.27 1.73 -23.03
C GLU A 26 10.41 1.50 -24.55
N ALA A 27 9.34 1.08 -25.24
CA ALA A 27 9.37 0.67 -26.65
C ALA A 27 9.88 1.76 -27.61
N LYS A 28 9.71 3.03 -27.24
CA LYS A 28 10.17 4.20 -28.02
C LYS A 28 11.29 4.97 -27.35
N ARG A 29 11.93 4.41 -26.31
CA ARG A 29 13.06 5.07 -25.65
C ARG A 29 14.19 5.29 -26.65
N ASN A 30 14.68 6.53 -26.73
CA ASN A 30 15.74 6.98 -27.65
C ASN A 30 15.42 6.82 -29.15
N ASP A 31 14.15 6.60 -29.54
CA ASP A 31 13.73 6.57 -30.95
C ASP A 31 13.57 8.01 -31.49
N PHE A 32 14.70 8.63 -31.83
CA PHE A 32 14.73 10.03 -32.29
C PHE A 32 13.93 10.26 -33.58
N ASP A 33 13.87 9.26 -34.47
CA ASP A 33 13.10 9.36 -35.72
C ASP A 33 11.61 9.38 -35.46
N PHE A 34 11.12 8.52 -34.55
CA PHE A 34 9.74 8.54 -34.10
C PHE A 34 9.36 9.90 -33.51
N PHE A 35 10.17 10.43 -32.58
CA PHE A 35 9.87 11.72 -31.95
C PHE A 35 9.95 12.91 -32.92
N ARG A 36 10.84 12.87 -33.93
CA ARG A 36 10.85 13.86 -35.02
C ARG A 36 9.56 13.83 -35.83
N LYS A 37 9.09 12.64 -36.21
CA LYS A 37 7.83 12.48 -36.95
C LYS A 37 6.63 12.96 -36.12
N LEU A 38 6.59 12.59 -34.84
CA LEU A 38 5.55 13.03 -33.91
C LEU A 38 5.52 14.55 -33.75
N GLN A 39 6.68 15.20 -33.58
CA GLN A 39 6.76 16.65 -33.48
C GLN A 39 6.34 17.35 -34.79
N HIS A 40 6.70 16.76 -35.94
CA HIS A 40 6.23 17.25 -37.23
C HIS A 40 4.70 17.17 -37.32
N GLU A 41 4.10 16.02 -37.03
CA GLU A 41 2.64 15.83 -37.04
C GLU A 41 1.91 16.80 -36.10
N GLN A 42 2.40 17.00 -34.88
CA GLN A 42 1.83 17.96 -33.92
C GLN A 42 1.75 19.40 -34.45
N ASN A 43 2.66 19.79 -35.34
CA ASN A 43 2.70 21.12 -35.95
C ASN A 43 2.01 21.18 -37.32
N ASN A 44 1.50 20.06 -37.83
CA ASN A 44 0.88 19.93 -39.14
C ASN A 44 -0.51 19.25 -39.04
N GLY A 45 -1.36 19.74 -38.14
CA GLY A 45 -2.74 19.28 -38.01
C GLY A 45 -2.99 18.19 -36.97
N GLY A 46 -1.94 17.59 -36.39
CA GLY A 46 -2.07 16.51 -35.41
C GLY A 46 -2.71 16.94 -34.08
N ARG A 47 -2.51 18.20 -33.65
CA ARG A 47 -3.14 18.73 -32.42
C ARG A 47 -4.64 18.94 -32.61
N GLU A 48 -5.01 19.47 -33.77
CA GLU A 48 -6.40 19.67 -34.19
C GLU A 48 -7.12 18.33 -34.33
N ALA A 49 -6.47 17.34 -34.95
CA ALA A 49 -6.99 15.98 -35.05
C ALA A 49 -7.19 15.34 -33.67
N LEU A 50 -6.21 15.49 -32.75
CA LEU A 50 -6.34 15.00 -31.37
C LEU A 50 -7.48 15.70 -30.62
N LEU A 51 -7.61 17.03 -30.76
CA LEU A 51 -8.68 17.78 -30.13
C LEU A 51 -10.05 17.29 -30.63
N GLN A 52 -10.21 17.08 -31.93
CA GLN A 52 -11.45 16.56 -32.49
C GLN A 52 -11.77 15.17 -31.90
N ALA A 53 -10.79 14.27 -31.85
CA ALA A 53 -10.97 12.95 -31.24
C ALA A 53 -11.37 13.02 -29.76
N LEU A 54 -10.82 13.98 -28.99
CA LEU A 54 -11.18 14.20 -27.58
C LEU A 54 -12.58 14.82 -27.43
N MET A 55 -13.01 15.68 -28.35
CA MET A 55 -14.36 16.26 -28.35
C MET A 55 -15.43 15.23 -28.70
N ASP A 56 -15.10 14.27 -29.57
CA ASP A 56 -16.00 13.19 -29.99
C ASP A 56 -16.01 12.00 -29.01
N PHE A 57 -15.13 12.00 -28.00
CA PHE A 57 -15.02 10.91 -27.04
C PHE A 57 -16.18 10.97 -26.03
N ASP A 58 -17.01 9.93 -26.03
CA ASP A 58 -18.11 9.82 -25.06
C ASP A 58 -17.58 9.45 -23.66
N LEU A 59 -17.90 10.31 -22.68
CA LEU A 59 -17.54 10.15 -21.28
C LEU A 59 -18.77 9.95 -20.38
N SER A 60 -19.95 9.70 -20.96
CA SER A 60 -21.21 9.57 -20.24
C SER A 60 -21.16 8.54 -19.10
N ASP A 61 -20.44 7.43 -19.31
CA ASP A 61 -20.25 6.35 -18.32
C ASP A 61 -18.91 6.43 -17.55
N PHE A 62 -18.10 7.48 -17.75
CA PHE A 62 -16.77 7.57 -17.15
C PHE A 62 -16.80 8.17 -15.73
N GLU A 63 -16.53 7.32 -14.72
CA GLU A 63 -16.34 7.76 -13.34
C GLU A 63 -14.87 8.12 -13.06
N VAL A 64 -14.56 9.41 -13.04
CA VAL A 64 -13.21 9.96 -12.82
C VAL A 64 -12.59 9.50 -11.48
N ARG A 65 -13.43 9.20 -10.46
CA ARG A 65 -12.96 8.74 -9.15
C ARG A 65 -12.68 7.24 -9.11
N ASN A 66 -13.11 6.48 -10.12
CA ASN A 66 -12.81 5.07 -10.25
C ASN A 66 -11.44 4.89 -10.90
N ILE A 67 -10.40 5.26 -10.15
CA ILE A 67 -9.03 5.19 -10.64
C ILE A 67 -8.60 3.72 -10.68
N PRO A 68 -8.17 3.20 -11.84
CA PRO A 68 -7.70 1.82 -11.94
C PRO A 68 -6.46 1.60 -11.06
N GLU A 69 -6.35 0.40 -10.51
CA GLU A 69 -5.12 -0.05 -9.85
C GLU A 69 -4.12 -0.49 -10.93
N THR A 70 -2.92 0.07 -10.86
CA THR A 70 -1.82 -0.20 -11.80
C THR A 70 -0.61 -0.65 -11.00
N PRO A 71 0.31 -1.44 -11.60
CA PRO A 71 1.56 -1.83 -10.92
C PRO A 71 2.34 -0.62 -10.39
N ALA A 72 2.48 0.43 -11.19
CA ALA A 72 3.14 1.68 -10.80
C ALA A 72 2.47 2.34 -9.57
N ARG A 73 1.14 2.36 -9.52
CA ARG A 73 0.40 2.93 -8.38
C ARG A 73 0.58 2.09 -7.11
N LEU A 74 0.58 0.77 -7.24
CA LEU A 74 0.82 -0.17 -6.15
C LEU A 74 2.24 0.01 -5.57
N GLU A 75 3.24 0.21 -6.43
CA GLU A 75 4.61 0.56 -6.00
C GLU A 75 4.65 1.88 -5.21
N GLN A 76 3.99 2.93 -5.71
CA GLN A 76 3.91 4.20 -4.97
C GLN A 76 3.22 4.05 -3.60
N LYS A 77 2.20 3.18 -3.50
CA LYS A 77 1.56 2.83 -2.23
C LYS A 77 2.56 2.22 -1.25
N PHE A 78 3.37 1.26 -1.69
CA PHE A 78 4.40 0.63 -0.84
C PHE A 78 5.48 1.60 -0.37
N LEU A 79 5.99 2.44 -1.29
CA LEU A 79 6.98 3.45 -0.95
C LEU A 79 6.44 4.44 0.10
N SER A 80 5.15 4.75 0.01
CA SER A 80 4.45 5.72 0.87
C SER A 80 3.85 5.12 2.15
N MET A 81 3.92 3.81 2.38
CA MET A 81 3.35 3.17 3.58
C MET A 81 3.93 3.77 4.86
N GLU A 82 3.07 3.98 5.85
CA GLU A 82 3.47 4.39 7.18
C GLU A 82 4.20 3.23 7.91
N PRO A 83 5.05 3.51 8.91
CA PRO A 83 5.84 2.48 9.59
C PRO A 83 4.99 1.32 10.14
N ILE A 84 3.78 1.60 10.64
CA ILE A 84 2.88 0.57 11.17
C ILE A 84 2.28 -0.31 10.07
N GLU A 85 2.03 0.26 8.88
CA GLU A 85 1.55 -0.49 7.71
C GLU A 85 2.65 -1.40 7.17
N LYS A 86 3.90 -0.91 7.11
CA LYS A 86 5.08 -1.72 6.73
C LYS A 86 5.32 -2.87 7.70
N TRP A 87 5.31 -2.58 9.00
CA TRP A 87 5.44 -3.62 10.04
C TRP A 87 4.33 -4.67 9.93
N TRP A 88 3.07 -4.25 9.79
CA TRP A 88 1.97 -5.20 9.71
C TRP A 88 2.01 -6.04 8.44
N THR A 89 2.42 -5.45 7.31
CA THR A 89 2.65 -6.19 6.07
C THR A 89 3.74 -7.24 6.28
N ALA A 90 4.87 -6.89 6.90
CA ALA A 90 5.95 -7.83 7.21
C ALA A 90 5.48 -8.98 8.13
N VAL A 91 4.69 -8.67 9.17
CA VAL A 91 4.08 -9.68 10.06
C VAL A 91 3.18 -10.64 9.30
N LEU A 92 2.44 -10.16 8.30
CA LEU A 92 1.56 -10.99 7.50
C LEU A 92 2.32 -11.79 6.44
N SER A 93 3.37 -11.23 5.83
CA SER A 93 4.15 -11.90 4.78
C SER A 93 5.06 -13.02 5.33
N ASP A 94 5.54 -12.91 6.57
CA ASP A 94 6.40 -13.91 7.20
C ASP A 94 5.61 -14.82 8.14
N GLU A 95 5.40 -16.07 7.73
CA GLU A 95 4.72 -17.10 8.54
C GLU A 95 5.49 -17.47 9.82
N ASN A 96 6.80 -17.18 9.89
CA ASN A 96 7.64 -17.44 11.04
C ASN A 96 7.84 -16.19 11.93
N PHE A 97 7.14 -15.09 11.64
CA PHE A 97 7.32 -13.84 12.34
C PHE A 97 6.97 -13.99 13.84
N LEU A 98 7.94 -13.69 14.71
CA LEU A 98 7.80 -13.84 16.15
C LEU A 98 7.27 -12.57 16.82
N ILE A 99 6.16 -12.71 17.54
CA ILE A 99 5.62 -11.66 18.42
C ILE A 99 5.56 -12.20 19.85
N GLY A 100 6.36 -11.63 20.75
CA GLY A 100 6.50 -12.11 22.12
C GLY A 100 7.04 -13.55 22.19
N GLY A 101 7.95 -13.90 21.26
CA GLY A 101 8.55 -15.24 21.18
C GLY A 101 7.62 -16.35 20.68
N LYS A 102 6.49 -15.99 20.05
CA LYS A 102 5.51 -16.94 19.50
C LYS A 102 5.08 -16.50 18.11
N ILE A 103 4.90 -17.46 17.22
CA ILE A 103 4.34 -17.27 15.88
C ILE A 103 2.84 -16.90 16.00
N LEU A 104 2.27 -16.32 14.95
CA LEU A 104 0.83 -16.12 14.79
C LEU A 104 0.22 -17.29 14.00
N GLU A 105 -0.92 -17.78 14.46
CA GLU A 105 -1.63 -18.89 13.81
C GLU A 105 -2.21 -18.45 12.45
N SER A 106 -2.00 -19.28 11.42
CA SER A 106 -2.44 -19.04 10.04
C SER A 106 -3.93 -19.18 9.84
N ASP A 107 -4.54 -20.13 10.56
CA ASP A 107 -5.94 -20.54 10.38
C ASP A 107 -6.75 -20.51 11.69
N GLU A 108 -6.13 -20.10 12.80
CA GLU A 108 -6.80 -19.98 14.10
C GLU A 108 -6.79 -18.55 14.65
N ILE A 109 -7.63 -18.32 15.65
CA ILE A 109 -7.72 -17.03 16.33
C ILE A 109 -6.45 -16.77 17.15
N ASN A 110 -5.83 -15.63 16.91
CA ASN A 110 -4.65 -15.17 17.62
C ASN A 110 -4.99 -14.40 18.89
N ARG A 111 -4.16 -14.55 19.93
CA ARG A 111 -4.15 -13.71 21.13
C ARG A 111 -2.73 -13.26 21.47
N LYS A 112 -2.50 -11.95 21.56
CA LYS A 112 -1.20 -11.37 21.92
C LYS A 112 -1.35 -10.24 22.91
N ALA A 113 -0.41 -10.14 23.85
CA ALA A 113 -0.37 -9.00 24.76
C ALA A 113 -0.11 -7.72 23.96
N LYS A 114 -0.73 -6.62 24.38
CA LYS A 114 -0.54 -5.32 23.71
C LYS A 114 0.91 -4.82 23.82
N SER A 115 1.61 -5.20 24.88
CA SER A 115 3.05 -4.95 25.06
C SER A 115 3.85 -5.62 23.95
N ASP A 116 3.60 -6.91 23.71
CA ASP A 116 4.40 -7.70 22.76
C ASP A 116 4.24 -7.19 21.32
N LEU A 117 3.01 -6.78 20.96
CA LEU A 117 2.74 -6.14 19.66
C LEU A 117 3.45 -4.79 19.53
N LEU A 118 3.43 -3.97 20.59
CA LEU A 118 4.11 -2.68 20.61
C LEU A 118 5.63 -2.84 20.54
N ASP A 119 6.18 -3.78 21.29
CA ASP A 119 7.61 -4.03 21.37
C ASP A 119 8.12 -4.55 20.02
N SER A 120 7.40 -5.51 19.41
CA SER A 120 7.67 -5.98 18.05
C SER A 120 7.64 -4.84 17.02
N PHE A 121 6.64 -3.95 17.07
CA PHE A 121 6.58 -2.80 16.19
C PHE A 121 7.77 -1.85 16.39
N ASN A 122 8.09 -1.50 17.64
CA ASN A 122 9.19 -0.60 17.94
C ASN A 122 10.54 -1.20 17.51
N GLU A 123 10.75 -2.51 17.71
CA GLU A 123 11.93 -3.25 17.27
C GLU A 123 12.07 -3.23 15.74
N TYR A 124 11.00 -3.56 15.01
CA TYR A 124 10.97 -3.47 13.54
C TYR A 124 11.29 -2.06 13.04
N THR A 125 10.68 -1.02 13.63
CA THR A 125 10.96 0.36 13.18
C THR A 125 12.38 0.81 13.48
N LYS A 126 13.00 0.30 14.55
CA LYS A 126 14.40 0.61 14.88
C LYS A 126 15.36 0.06 13.83
N GLU A 127 15.06 -1.12 13.29
CA GLU A 127 15.85 -1.77 12.24
C GLU A 127 15.65 -1.09 10.87
N HIS A 128 14.40 -0.88 10.45
CA HIS A 128 14.08 -0.40 9.10
C HIS A 128 14.02 1.12 8.95
N LYS A 129 13.87 1.86 10.05
CA LYS A 129 13.83 3.34 10.05
C LYS A 129 14.46 3.90 11.33
N PRO A 130 15.80 3.88 11.48
CA PRO A 130 16.48 4.22 12.75
C PRO A 130 16.18 5.62 13.31
N THR A 131 15.73 6.56 12.47
CA THR A 131 15.33 7.91 12.88
C THR A 131 13.92 7.99 13.47
N HIS A 132 13.13 6.92 13.35
CA HIS A 132 11.79 6.81 13.91
C HIS A 132 11.85 6.70 15.43
N ARG A 133 11.04 7.50 16.12
CA ARG A 133 10.93 7.44 17.58
C ARG A 133 9.97 6.34 17.98
N ASN A 134 10.33 5.59 19.02
CA ASN A 134 9.45 4.59 19.60
C ASN A 134 8.08 5.19 19.94
N TRP A 135 7.03 4.42 19.66
CA TRP A 135 5.69 4.80 20.03
C TRP A 135 5.37 4.36 21.45
N GLU A 136 4.46 5.11 22.07
CA GLU A 136 3.79 4.70 23.29
C GLU A 136 2.59 3.77 22.99
N ALA A 137 2.20 2.97 23.98
CA ALA A 137 1.12 2.01 23.86
C ALA A 137 -0.20 2.63 23.37
N ARG A 138 -0.54 3.84 23.81
CA ARG A 138 -1.77 4.53 23.40
C ARG A 138 -1.79 4.81 21.89
N ARG A 139 -0.71 5.41 21.37
CA ARG A 139 -0.57 5.72 19.95
C ARG A 139 -0.63 4.45 19.11
N PHE A 140 0.12 3.43 19.49
CA PHE A 140 0.12 2.14 18.80
C PHE A 140 -1.27 1.51 18.78
N CYS A 141 -1.92 1.36 19.93
CA CYS A 141 -3.25 0.76 20.02
C CYS A 141 -4.29 1.47 19.15
N CYS A 142 -4.26 2.81 19.09
CA CYS A 142 -5.16 3.59 18.25
C CYS A 142 -4.94 3.35 16.76
N GLN A 143 -3.69 3.18 16.31
CA GLN A 143 -3.39 2.94 14.90
C GLN A 143 -3.56 1.46 14.52
N PHE A 144 -3.18 0.54 15.40
CA PHE A 144 -3.36 -0.90 15.20
C PHE A 144 -4.83 -1.26 14.98
N LYS A 145 -5.75 -0.69 15.76
CA LYS A 145 -7.20 -0.88 15.55
C LYS A 145 -7.71 -0.33 14.21
N LYS A 146 -6.98 0.57 13.54
CA LYS A 146 -7.35 0.99 12.17
C LYS A 146 -6.92 -0.05 11.15
N LEU A 147 -5.80 -0.72 11.36
CA LEU A 147 -5.34 -1.81 10.48
C LEU A 147 -6.17 -3.08 10.71
N VAL A 148 -6.45 -3.38 11.97
CA VAL A 148 -7.10 -4.61 12.43
C VAL A 148 -8.34 -4.24 13.26
N PRO A 149 -9.46 -3.81 12.63
CA PRO A 149 -10.62 -3.28 13.35
C PRO A 149 -11.39 -4.32 14.16
N PHE A 150 -11.26 -5.59 13.82
CA PHE A 150 -11.85 -6.71 14.56
C PHE A 150 -11.01 -7.14 15.77
N ALA A 151 -9.89 -6.46 16.07
CA ALA A 151 -9.08 -6.73 17.25
C ALA A 151 -9.84 -6.37 18.54
N ASN A 152 -10.29 -7.39 19.26
CA ASN A 152 -11.04 -7.26 20.50
C ASN A 152 -10.12 -7.31 21.71
N GLU A 153 -10.44 -6.49 22.72
CA GLU A 153 -9.70 -6.53 23.98
C GLU A 153 -10.18 -7.70 24.84
N LYS A 154 -9.24 -8.57 25.21
CA LYS A 154 -9.49 -9.66 26.15
C LYS A 154 -8.53 -9.56 27.32
N ARG A 155 -8.95 -10.08 28.46
CA ARG A 155 -8.13 -10.21 29.65
C ARG A 155 -8.49 -11.52 30.33
N THR A 156 -7.48 -12.28 30.72
CA THR A 156 -7.67 -13.53 31.45
C THR A 156 -7.31 -13.29 32.91
N GLY A 157 -8.31 -13.23 33.78
CA GLY A 157 -8.14 -12.93 35.21
C GLY A 157 -7.38 -11.62 35.46
N SER A 158 -6.33 -11.69 36.27
CA SER A 158 -5.44 -10.56 36.57
C SER A 158 -4.34 -10.34 35.54
N GLY A 159 -4.27 -11.16 34.48
CA GLY A 159 -3.25 -11.11 33.45
C GLY A 159 -3.23 -9.81 32.62
N PRO A 160 -2.23 -9.65 31.73
CA PRO A 160 -2.12 -8.48 30.86
C PRO A 160 -3.33 -8.35 29.92
N ARG A 161 -3.54 -7.14 29.39
CA ARG A 161 -4.56 -6.92 28.36
C ARG A 161 -4.02 -7.42 27.01
N GLU A 162 -4.81 -8.24 26.35
CA GLU A 162 -4.48 -8.87 25.08
C GLU A 162 -5.40 -8.33 23.97
N TYR A 163 -4.91 -8.35 22.73
CA TYR A 163 -5.76 -8.32 21.56
C TYR A 163 -6.04 -9.74 21.09
N GLN A 164 -7.32 -10.02 20.88
CA GLN A 164 -7.80 -11.18 20.16
C GLN A 164 -8.20 -10.75 18.75
N PHE A 165 -7.63 -11.37 17.74
CA PHE A 165 -7.96 -11.13 16.32
C PHE A 165 -7.93 -12.48 15.57
N PRO A 166 -8.59 -12.59 14.41
CA PRO A 166 -8.60 -13.78 13.58
C PRO A 166 -7.22 -14.22 13.09
N SER A 167 -7.23 -15.22 12.23
CA SER A 167 -6.03 -15.82 11.69
C SER A 167 -5.26 -14.86 10.78
N THR A 168 -3.98 -15.13 10.54
CA THR A 168 -3.19 -14.28 9.65
C THR A 168 -3.73 -14.32 8.22
N ASN A 169 -4.29 -15.45 7.75
CA ASN A 169 -4.93 -15.57 6.45
C ASN A 169 -6.16 -14.64 6.32
N GLU A 170 -7.03 -14.61 7.33
CA GLU A 170 -8.16 -13.65 7.34
C GLU A 170 -7.67 -12.20 7.39
N CYS A 171 -6.61 -11.93 8.15
CA CYS A 171 -6.01 -10.59 8.20
C CYS A 171 -5.39 -10.16 6.87
N LYS A 172 -4.74 -11.08 6.13
CA LYS A 172 -4.24 -10.85 4.76
C LYS A 172 -5.36 -10.47 3.82
N LEU A 173 -6.44 -11.27 3.79
CA LEU A 173 -7.60 -11.01 2.94
C LEU A 173 -8.23 -9.66 3.26
N TYR A 174 -8.44 -9.35 4.54
CA TYR A 174 -8.99 -8.06 4.96
C TYR A 174 -8.09 -6.88 4.57
N PHE A 175 -6.78 -7.01 4.77
CA PHE A 175 -5.84 -5.95 4.45
C PHE A 175 -5.74 -5.71 2.94
N ALA A 176 -5.73 -6.78 2.13
CA ALA A 176 -5.75 -6.68 0.67
C ALA A 176 -7.03 -6.02 0.16
N ASP A 177 -8.19 -6.49 0.61
CA ASP A 177 -9.49 -5.95 0.21
C ASP A 177 -9.64 -4.47 0.58
N LYS A 178 -9.30 -4.12 1.84
CA LYS A 178 -9.41 -2.75 2.35
C LYS A 178 -8.62 -1.72 1.54
N TYR A 179 -7.45 -2.12 1.03
CA TYR A 179 -6.50 -1.22 0.39
C TYR A 179 -6.37 -1.47 -1.12
N SER A 180 -7.23 -2.32 -1.68
CA SER A 180 -7.22 -2.74 -3.08
C SER A 180 -5.83 -3.23 -3.51
N LEU A 181 -5.19 -4.06 -2.68
CA LEU A 181 -3.87 -4.63 -2.96
C LEU A 181 -4.01 -6.02 -3.63
N SER A 182 -3.07 -6.38 -4.50
CA SER A 182 -2.99 -7.75 -5.03
C SER A 182 -2.70 -8.75 -3.91
N SER A 183 -3.11 -10.01 -4.07
CA SER A 183 -2.72 -11.10 -3.16
C SER A 183 -1.19 -11.28 -3.11
N ASP A 184 -0.52 -10.97 -4.22
CA ASP A 184 0.94 -11.10 -4.38
C ASP A 184 1.72 -10.22 -3.40
N VAL A 185 1.08 -9.21 -2.78
CA VAL A 185 1.70 -8.35 -1.77
C VAL A 185 2.29 -9.13 -0.60
N PHE A 186 1.70 -10.29 -0.28
CA PHE A 186 2.17 -11.14 0.82
C PHE A 186 3.10 -12.28 0.38
N GLU A 187 3.35 -12.42 -0.93
CA GLU A 187 4.26 -13.42 -1.49
C GLU A 187 5.68 -12.86 -1.71
N ILE A 188 5.89 -11.57 -1.45
CA ILE A 188 7.20 -10.91 -1.53
C ILE A 188 8.02 -11.26 -0.28
N ASN A 189 8.68 -12.42 -0.30
CA ASN A 189 9.78 -12.77 0.60
C ASN A 189 11.07 -12.98 -0.21
#